data_AF-A0A959REA2-F1
#
_entry.id   AF-A0A959REA2-F1
#
_cell.length_a   1.000
_cell.length_b   1.000
_cell.length_c   1.000
_cell.angle_alpha   90.00
_cell.angle_beta   90.00
_cell.angle_gamma   90.00
#
_symmetry.space_group_name_H-M   'P 1'
#
loop_
_entity.id
_entity.type
_entity.pdbx_description
1 polymer ?
#
loop_
_entity_poly.entity_id
_entity_poly.type
_entity_poly.pdbx_seq_one_letter_code
_entity_poly.pdbx_strand_id
1 'polypeptide(L)'
;MKNIILINMLLLVLLWGCGSQTGSDSPGNAINNFVKAVKEKNSNLAWDNLSDESHKMYDKIAANTNRTGKQYFEVSMEDPNSLGVLADNYEVVEEKVDGDKATIIIKTSTGQSNELYAVKENGGWKFDYSRSIQESMKEKGTP
;
A
#
# COMPACT_ATOMS: atom_id res chain seq x y z
N MET A 1 39.03 -33.92 41.26
CA MET A 1 38.05 -34.64 40.41
C MET A 1 36.90 -33.67 40.18
N LYS A 2 36.97 -32.83 39.13
CA LYS A 2 36.34 -33.02 37.81
C LYS A 2 34.85 -33.38 37.92
N ASN A 3 34.00 -32.40 38.24
CA ASN A 3 32.61 -32.39 37.81
C ASN A 3 32.41 -31.22 36.84
N ILE A 4 32.39 -31.62 35.58
CA ILE A 4 32.19 -30.87 34.36
C ILE A 4 30.66 -30.84 34.10
N ILE A 5 30.17 -29.71 33.59
CA ILE A 5 28.90 -29.52 32.85
C ILE A 5 27.60 -29.61 33.66
N LEU A 6 27.00 -28.43 33.86
CA LEU A 6 25.56 -28.17 33.65
C LEU A 6 25.34 -26.66 33.53
N ILE A 7 26.05 -26.03 32.58
CA ILE A 7 25.64 -24.73 32.00
C ILE A 7 24.75 -25.10 30.82
N ASN A 8 23.47 -25.30 31.08
CA ASN A 8 22.49 -25.48 30.02
C ASN A 8 21.14 -24.97 30.51
N MET A 9 20.48 -24.19 29.65
CA MET A 9 19.04 -23.90 29.72
C MET A 9 18.59 -22.70 30.59
N LEU A 10 19.06 -21.49 30.29
CA LEU A 10 18.26 -20.28 30.54
C LEU A 10 18.64 -19.11 29.60
N LEU A 11 18.69 -19.37 28.29
CA LEU A 11 18.96 -18.34 27.27
C LEU A 11 18.05 -18.53 26.06
N LEU A 12 16.74 -18.55 26.30
CA LEU A 12 15.71 -18.72 25.27
C LEU A 12 14.45 -17.92 25.66
N VAL A 13 14.49 -16.59 25.64
CA VAL A 13 13.38 -15.73 25.14
C VAL A 13 13.92 -14.32 24.84
N LEU A 14 14.75 -14.20 23.80
CA LEU A 14 14.77 -12.97 23.00
C LEU A 14 14.27 -13.36 21.61
N LEU A 15 13.02 -13.84 21.56
CA LEU A 15 12.27 -13.79 20.31
C LEU A 15 11.97 -12.32 20.06
N TRP A 16 12.95 -11.67 19.43
CA TRP A 16 12.69 -10.57 18.53
C TRP A 16 11.69 -11.09 17.51
N GLY A 17 10.40 -10.94 17.83
CA GLY A 17 9.37 -10.87 16.81
C GLY A 17 9.62 -9.61 16.01
N CYS A 18 10.67 -9.63 15.18
CA CYS A 18 10.76 -8.79 14.00
C CYS A 18 9.70 -9.37 13.06
N GLY A 19 8.42 -9.17 13.41
CA GLY A 19 7.36 -9.23 12.43
C GLY A 19 7.79 -8.19 11.41
N SER A 20 8.22 -8.65 10.24
CA SER A 20 8.55 -7.78 9.12
C SER A 20 7.38 -6.83 8.95
N GLN A 21 7.55 -5.58 9.35
CA GLN A 21 6.53 -4.55 9.20
C GLN A 21 6.26 -4.45 7.71
N THR A 22 5.13 -4.99 7.27
CA THR A 22 4.76 -4.99 5.86
C THR A 22 4.09 -3.66 5.54
N GLY A 23 4.78 -2.77 4.82
CA GLY A 23 4.27 -1.44 4.45
C GLY A 23 5.34 -0.36 4.59
N SER A 24 4.99 0.89 4.31
CA SER A 24 5.91 2.01 4.42
C SER A 24 5.92 2.65 5.81
N ASP A 25 6.95 3.46 6.06
CA ASP A 25 7.11 4.20 7.34
C ASP A 25 6.25 5.47 7.42
N SER A 26 5.75 5.98 6.30
CA SER A 26 4.82 7.12 6.25
C SER A 26 3.68 6.90 5.24
N PRO A 27 2.54 7.59 5.40
CA PRO A 27 1.45 7.60 4.42
C PRO A 27 1.89 7.94 2.99
N GLY A 28 2.63 9.04 2.80
CA GLY A 28 3.07 9.45 1.46
C GLY A 28 4.03 8.43 0.83
N ASN A 29 4.87 7.78 1.65
CA ASN A 29 5.75 6.73 1.17
C ASN A 29 4.98 5.48 0.70
N ALA A 30 3.76 5.22 1.20
CA ALA A 30 2.96 4.10 0.73
C ALA A 30 2.59 4.28 -0.75
N ILE A 31 2.19 5.51 -1.10
CA ILE A 31 1.86 5.91 -2.47
C ILE A 31 3.11 5.83 -3.35
N ASN A 32 4.23 6.40 -2.88
CA ASN A 32 5.50 6.38 -3.63
C ASN A 32 5.99 4.96 -3.90
N ASN A 33 5.90 4.07 -2.91
CA ASN A 33 6.29 2.66 -3.04
C ASN A 33 5.41 1.93 -4.05
N PHE A 34 4.09 2.16 -4.02
CA PHE A 34 3.17 1.64 -5.04
C PHE A 34 3.55 2.13 -6.44
N VAL A 35 3.69 3.46 -6.63
CA VAL A 35 4.04 4.06 -7.92
C VAL A 35 5.37 3.53 -8.44
N LYS A 36 6.37 3.41 -7.57
CA LYS A 36 7.67 2.85 -7.91
C LYS A 36 7.53 1.39 -8.37
N ALA A 37 6.81 0.56 -7.62
CA ALA A 37 6.60 -0.84 -7.97
C ALA A 37 5.88 -1.00 -9.32
N VAL A 38 4.89 -0.15 -9.61
CA VAL A 38 4.21 -0.14 -10.92
C VAL A 38 5.17 0.25 -12.05
N LYS A 39 5.96 1.32 -11.86
CA LYS A 39 6.98 1.76 -12.85
C LYS A 39 8.06 0.70 -13.09
N GLU A 40 8.42 -0.06 -12.06
CA GLU A 40 9.35 -1.20 -12.13
C GLU A 40 8.71 -2.49 -12.67
N LYS A 41 7.42 -2.45 -13.03
CA LYS A 41 6.62 -3.62 -13.47
C LYS A 41 6.63 -4.77 -12.46
N ASN A 42 6.81 -4.45 -11.17
CA ASN A 42 6.81 -5.42 -10.09
C ASN A 42 5.40 -5.53 -9.50
N SER A 43 4.56 -6.34 -10.14
CA SER A 43 3.14 -6.48 -9.76
C SER A 43 2.94 -7.06 -8.36
N ASN A 44 3.82 -7.96 -7.90
CA ASN A 44 3.76 -8.47 -6.54
C ASN A 44 3.98 -7.34 -5.53
N LEU A 45 5.04 -6.56 -5.72
CA LEU A 45 5.33 -5.45 -4.82
C LEU A 45 4.26 -4.36 -4.89
N ALA A 46 3.72 -4.09 -6.09
CA ALA A 46 2.64 -3.12 -6.25
C ALA A 46 1.37 -3.58 -5.53
N TRP A 47 0.99 -4.85 -5.70
CA TRP A 47 -0.12 -5.48 -4.98
C TRP A 47 0.07 -5.41 -3.47
N ASP A 48 1.27 -5.73 -2.97
CA ASP A 48 1.59 -5.71 -1.54
C ASP A 48 1.58 -4.30 -0.94
N ASN A 49 1.70 -3.24 -1.74
CA ASN A 49 1.60 -1.86 -1.25
C ASN A 49 0.15 -1.35 -1.16
N LEU A 50 -0.82 -2.09 -1.69
CA LEU A 50 -2.24 -1.76 -1.58
C LEU A 50 -2.82 -2.20 -0.24
N SER A 51 -3.86 -1.50 0.21
CA SER A 51 -4.65 -1.88 1.39
C SER A 51 -5.48 -3.15 1.16
N ASP A 52 -5.86 -3.83 2.24
CA ASP A 52 -6.78 -4.97 2.19
C ASP A 52 -8.11 -4.62 1.50
N GLU A 53 -8.64 -3.40 1.71
CA GLU A 53 -9.86 -2.96 1.05
C GLU A 53 -9.67 -2.74 -0.46
N SER A 54 -8.47 -2.33 -0.87
CA SER A 54 -8.10 -2.25 -2.29
C SER A 54 -8.01 -3.64 -2.93
N HIS A 55 -7.49 -4.63 -2.22
CA HIS A 55 -7.54 -6.03 -2.71
C HIS A 55 -8.97 -6.52 -2.90
N LYS A 56 -9.85 -6.28 -1.91
CA LYS A 56 -11.29 -6.64 -2.02
C LYS A 56 -11.98 -5.92 -3.17
N MET A 57 -11.61 -4.68 -3.47
CA MET A 57 -12.13 -3.96 -4.62
C MET A 57 -11.77 -4.69 -5.92
N TYR A 58 -10.52 -5.13 -6.07
CA TYR A 58 -10.11 -5.91 -7.24
C TYR A 58 -10.79 -7.28 -7.29
N ASP A 59 -11.00 -7.95 -6.15
CA ASP A 59 -11.76 -9.20 -6.11
C ASP A 59 -13.21 -9.00 -6.57
N LYS A 60 -13.86 -7.91 -6.15
CA LYS A 60 -15.22 -7.54 -6.61
C LYS A 60 -15.25 -7.27 -8.12
N ILE A 61 -14.26 -6.56 -8.65
CA ILE A 61 -14.15 -6.29 -10.10
C ILE A 61 -13.97 -7.61 -10.87
N ALA A 62 -13.15 -8.52 -10.33
CA ALA A 62 -12.86 -9.81 -10.93
C ALA A 62 -13.99 -10.85 -10.77
N ALA A 63 -15.01 -10.59 -9.95
CA ALA A 63 -16.01 -11.58 -9.53
C ALA A 63 -16.78 -12.26 -10.68
N ASN A 64 -16.92 -11.59 -11.83
CA ASN A 64 -17.60 -12.13 -13.02
C ASN A 64 -16.61 -12.54 -14.12
N THR A 65 -15.34 -12.72 -13.76
CA THR A 65 -14.27 -13.10 -14.67
C THR A 65 -13.66 -14.43 -14.22
N ASN A 66 -12.92 -15.10 -15.10
CA ASN A 66 -12.15 -16.31 -14.74
C ASN A 66 -10.79 -15.96 -14.08
N ARG A 67 -10.72 -14.87 -13.30
CA ARG A 67 -9.50 -14.35 -12.67
C ARG A 67 -9.73 -14.06 -11.19
N THR A 68 -8.67 -14.13 -10.39
CA THR A 68 -8.66 -13.54 -9.03
C THR A 68 -8.49 -12.02 -9.11
N GLY A 69 -8.76 -11.30 -8.02
CA GLY A 69 -8.48 -9.85 -7.97
C GLY A 69 -7.02 -9.53 -8.26
N LYS A 70 -6.08 -10.31 -7.72
CA LYS A 70 -4.64 -10.15 -8.02
C LYS A 70 -4.32 -10.35 -9.49
N GLN A 71 -4.87 -11.37 -10.14
CA GLN A 71 -4.68 -11.59 -11.58
C GLN A 71 -5.30 -10.46 -12.42
N TYR A 72 -6.45 -9.94 -12.00
CA TYR A 72 -7.06 -8.78 -12.65
C TYR A 72 -6.17 -7.54 -12.50
N PHE A 73 -5.66 -7.30 -11.30
CA PHE A 73 -4.72 -6.21 -11.01
C PHE A 73 -3.45 -6.29 -11.86
N GLU A 74 -2.82 -7.47 -11.92
CA GLU A 74 -1.64 -7.73 -12.76
C GLU A 74 -1.86 -7.33 -14.21
N VAL A 75 -2.99 -7.71 -14.79
CA VAL A 75 -3.37 -7.32 -16.16
C VAL A 75 -3.62 -5.81 -16.25
N SER A 76 -4.27 -5.21 -15.24
CA SER A 76 -4.55 -3.77 -15.25
C SER A 76 -3.29 -2.90 -15.24
N MET A 77 -2.19 -3.39 -14.66
CA MET A 77 -0.90 -2.70 -14.66
C MET A 77 -0.24 -2.63 -16.05
N GLU A 78 -0.67 -3.46 -17.00
CA GLU A 78 -0.18 -3.40 -18.39
C GLU A 78 -0.72 -2.18 -19.14
N ASP A 79 -1.81 -1.56 -18.64
CA ASP A 79 -2.33 -0.31 -19.17
C ASP A 79 -1.33 0.83 -18.91
N PRO A 80 -0.86 1.56 -19.94
CA PRO A 80 0.01 2.72 -19.75
C PRO A 80 -0.62 3.82 -18.88
N ASN A 81 -1.94 3.81 -18.69
CA ASN A 81 -2.68 4.75 -17.86
C ASN A 81 -3.02 4.21 -16.46
N SER A 82 -2.51 3.03 -16.08
CA SER A 82 -2.82 2.36 -14.80
C SER A 82 -2.55 3.21 -13.56
N LEU A 83 -1.62 4.17 -13.64
CA LEU A 83 -1.32 5.11 -12.56
C LEU A 83 -2.23 6.35 -12.54
N GLY A 84 -2.99 6.63 -13.61
CA GLY A 84 -3.78 7.86 -13.73
C GLY A 84 -2.96 9.12 -13.41
N VAL A 85 -3.42 9.92 -12.45
CA VAL A 85 -2.74 11.15 -12.01
C VAL A 85 -1.36 10.91 -11.39
N LEU A 86 -1.06 9.68 -10.96
CA LEU A 86 0.23 9.29 -10.39
C LEU A 86 1.28 8.93 -11.46
N ALA A 87 0.88 8.90 -12.74
CA ALA A 87 1.82 8.72 -13.85
C ALA A 87 2.73 9.95 -14.00
N ASP A 88 2.16 11.13 -13.77
CA ASP A 88 2.85 12.41 -13.81
C ASP A 88 3.83 12.57 -12.63
N ASN A 89 4.76 13.51 -12.77
CA ASN A 89 5.56 13.94 -11.62
C ASN A 89 4.65 14.66 -10.63
N TYR A 90 4.73 14.29 -9.35
CA TYR A 90 3.98 14.92 -8.28
C TYR A 90 4.88 15.10 -7.05
N GLU A 91 4.45 15.99 -6.16
CA GLU A 91 4.98 16.16 -4.82
C GLU A 91 3.89 15.90 -3.79
N VAL A 92 4.27 15.34 -2.64
CA VAL A 92 3.39 15.27 -1.46
C VAL A 92 3.48 16.63 -0.77
N VAL A 93 2.38 17.38 -0.71
CA VAL A 93 2.35 18.71 -0.09
C VAL A 93 1.85 18.68 1.35
N GLU A 94 1.03 17.69 1.71
CA GLU A 94 0.49 17.55 3.05
C GLU A 94 0.17 16.08 3.37
N GLU A 95 0.44 15.67 4.61
CA GLU A 95 0.00 14.39 5.18
C GLU A 95 -0.76 14.67 6.48
N LYS A 96 -2.06 14.33 6.52
CA LYS A 96 -2.91 14.41 7.72
C LYS A 96 -3.14 13.01 8.26
N VAL A 97 -2.58 12.70 9.42
CA VAL A 97 -2.72 11.40 10.08
C VAL A 97 -3.77 11.47 11.17
N ASP A 98 -4.73 10.54 11.13
CA ASP A 98 -5.76 10.31 12.14
C ASP A 98 -5.76 8.83 12.53
N GLY A 99 -5.02 8.52 13.60
CA GLY A 99 -4.77 7.15 14.05
C GLY A 99 -4.15 6.29 12.96
N ASP A 100 -4.88 5.25 12.53
CA ASP A 100 -4.45 4.32 11.47
C ASP A 100 -4.89 4.75 10.07
N LYS A 101 -5.40 5.97 9.89
CA LYS A 101 -5.81 6.50 8.59
C LYS A 101 -5.03 7.77 8.27
N ALA A 102 -4.83 8.03 6.99
CA ALA A 102 -4.24 9.27 6.54
C ALA A 102 -4.87 9.79 5.26
N THR A 103 -4.95 11.11 5.15
CA THR A 103 -5.20 11.84 3.91
C THR A 103 -3.91 12.47 3.45
N ILE A 104 -3.55 12.25 2.19
CA ILE A 104 -2.35 12.75 1.55
C ILE A 104 -2.80 13.69 0.44
N ILE A 105 -2.34 14.93 0.48
CA ILE A 105 -2.53 15.86 -0.62
C ILE A 105 -1.28 15.80 -1.50
N ILE A 106 -1.47 15.46 -2.77
CA ILE A 106 -0.42 15.56 -3.78
C ILE A 106 -0.68 16.73 -4.71
N LYS A 107 0.38 17.28 -5.27
CA LYS A 107 0.32 18.28 -6.34
C LYS A 107 1.11 17.78 -7.54
N THR A 108 0.46 17.68 -8.69
CA THR A 108 1.12 17.30 -9.94
C THR A 108 1.91 18.47 -10.52
N SER A 109 2.83 18.19 -11.45
CA SER A 109 3.57 19.22 -12.19
C SER A 109 2.69 20.19 -12.98
N THR A 110 1.46 19.78 -13.33
CA THR A 110 0.44 20.62 -13.97
C THR A 110 -0.27 21.56 -12.98
N GLY A 111 0.04 21.46 -11.69
CA GLY A 111 -0.55 22.26 -10.61
C GLY A 111 -1.85 21.68 -10.04
N GLN A 112 -2.31 20.53 -10.54
CA GLN A 112 -3.52 19.87 -10.03
C GLN A 112 -3.24 19.29 -8.65
N SER A 113 -4.12 19.59 -7.69
CA SER A 113 -4.10 18.98 -6.36
C SER A 113 -5.08 17.80 -6.31
N ASN A 114 -4.68 16.69 -5.68
CA ASN A 114 -5.54 15.53 -5.48
C ASN A 114 -5.39 15.01 -4.05
N GLU A 115 -6.50 14.54 -3.49
CA GLU A 115 -6.51 13.81 -2.22
C GLU A 115 -6.37 12.31 -2.48
N LEU A 116 -5.42 11.70 -1.79
CA LEU A 116 -5.17 10.26 -1.77
C LEU A 116 -5.21 9.77 -0.34
N TYR A 117 -5.43 8.48 -0.17
CA TYR A 117 -5.66 7.91 1.16
C TYR A 117 -4.70 6.77 1.43
N ALA A 118 -4.26 6.68 2.68
CA ALA A 118 -3.50 5.54 3.16
C ALA A 118 -4.09 5.04 4.47
N VAL A 119 -3.84 3.76 4.75
CA VAL A 119 -4.25 3.09 5.98
C VAL A 119 -3.07 2.32 6.55
N LYS A 120 -2.95 2.29 7.88
CA LYS A 120 -1.94 1.51 8.58
C LYS A 120 -2.49 0.12 8.84
N GLU A 121 -1.84 -0.88 8.27
CA GLU A 121 -2.20 -2.29 8.41
C GLU A 121 -0.95 -3.05 8.87
N ASN A 122 -1.08 -3.86 9.93
CA ASN A 122 0.03 -4.63 10.50
C ASN A 122 1.29 -3.79 10.80
N GLY A 123 1.08 -2.54 11.24
CA GLY A 123 2.14 -1.60 11.61
C GLY A 123 2.77 -0.81 10.45
N GLY A 124 2.48 -1.16 9.19
CA GLY A 124 2.98 -0.45 8.00
C GLY A 124 1.87 0.31 7.26
N TRP A 125 2.22 1.44 6.64
CA TRP A 125 1.27 2.18 5.82
C TRP A 125 1.10 1.51 4.44
N LYS A 126 -0.14 1.48 3.96
CA LYS A 126 -0.58 0.95 2.66
C LYS A 126 -1.37 2.00 1.91
N PHE A 127 -1.26 2.00 0.59
CA PHE A 127 -2.04 2.88 -0.26
C PHE A 127 -3.49 2.38 -0.32
N ASP A 128 -4.42 3.19 0.16
CA ASP A 128 -5.85 2.92 0.09
C ASP A 128 -6.42 3.44 -1.23
N TYR A 129 -6.07 2.73 -2.30
CA TYR A 129 -6.50 3.04 -3.65
C TYR A 129 -8.03 2.99 -3.79
N SER A 130 -8.69 2.02 -3.12
CA SER A 130 -10.15 1.93 -3.15
C SER A 130 -10.81 3.19 -2.61
N ARG A 131 -10.38 3.67 -1.43
CA ARG A 131 -10.92 4.92 -0.88
C ARG A 131 -10.58 6.13 -1.75
N SER A 132 -9.38 6.17 -2.31
CA SER A 132 -8.96 7.25 -3.22
C SER A 132 -9.86 7.36 -4.44
N ILE A 133 -10.25 6.24 -5.04
CA ILE A 133 -11.24 6.22 -6.13
C ILE A 133 -12.61 6.68 -5.64
N GLN A 134 -13.10 6.10 -4.53
CA GLN A 134 -14.44 6.36 -4.01
C GLN A 134 -14.63 7.85 -3.69
N GLU A 135 -13.67 8.48 -3.02
CA GLU A 135 -13.75 9.91 -2.68
C GLU A 135 -13.63 10.78 -3.93
N SER A 136 -12.75 10.43 -4.89
CA SER A 136 -12.67 11.17 -6.17
C SER A 136 -13.97 11.11 -6.98
N MET A 137 -14.69 9.98 -6.95
CA MET A 137 -15.99 9.84 -7.62
C MET A 137 -17.08 10.69 -6.97
N LYS A 138 -17.12 10.72 -5.63
CA LYS A 138 -18.06 11.55 -4.85
C LYS A 138 -17.86 13.04 -5.13
N GLU A 139 -16.63 13.52 -5.14
CA GLU A 139 -16.29 14.93 -5.42
C GLU A 139 -16.73 15.37 -6.82
N LYS A 140 -16.64 14.46 -7.80
CA LYS A 140 -17.04 14.73 -9.19
C LYS A 140 -18.55 14.66 -9.43
N GLY A 141 -19.36 14.34 -8.41
CA GLY A 141 -20.81 14.26 -8.53
C GLY A 141 -21.31 13.12 -9.43
N THR A 142 -20.49 12.07 -9.61
CA THR A 142 -20.83 10.89 -10.41
C THR A 142 -21.30 9.79 -9.46
N PRO A 143 -22.59 9.37 -9.51
CA PRO A 143 -23.12 8.33 -8.62
C PRO A 143 -22.55 6.95 -8.92
#